data_AF-A0A2J8TA60-F1
#
_entry.id   AF-A0A2J8TA60-F1
#
_cell.length_a   1.000
_cell.length_b   1.000
_cell.length_c   1.000
_cell.angle_alpha   90.00
_cell.angle_beta   90.00
_cell.angle_gamma   90.00
#
_symmetry.space_group_name_H-M   'P 1'
#
loop_
_entity.id
_entity.type
_entity.pdbx_description
1 polymer ?
#
loop_
_entity_poly.entity_id
_entity_poly.type
_entity_poly.pdbx_seq_one_letter_code
_entity_poly.pdbx_strand_id
1 'polypeptide(L)' 'MIEPFGNQYIVARPVYSTNAFDESHKKRDRHHKTFLDHLKVCCSILVASIPA' A
#
# COMPACT_ATOMS: atom_id res chain seq x y z
N MET A 1 -34.80 -11.21 23.97
CA MET A 1 -34.27 -12.33 23.16
C MET A 1 -34.23 -11.82 21.73
N ILE A 2 -33.05 -11.63 21.14
CA ILE A 2 -32.93 -11.22 19.73
C ILE A 2 -32.77 -12.49 18.91
N GLU A 3 -33.75 -12.74 18.04
CA GLU A 3 -33.85 -13.87 17.13
C GLU A 3 -32.81 -13.71 16.00
N PRO A 4 -31.96 -14.72 15.70
CA PRO A 4 -30.92 -14.58 14.68
C PRO A 4 -31.51 -14.76 13.28
N PHE A 5 -32.17 -13.73 12.76
CA PHE A 5 -32.54 -13.64 11.35
C PHE A 5 -31.31 -13.22 10.51
N GLY A 6 -30.71 -14.19 9.82
CA GLY A 6 -29.79 -13.98 8.69
C GLY A 6 -28.42 -13.39 9.06
N ASN A 7 -27.42 -13.64 8.20
CA ASN A 7 -25.99 -13.33 8.35
C ASN A 7 -25.72 -11.98 9.06
N GLN A 8 -25.62 -12.02 10.39
CA GLN A 8 -25.43 -10.85 11.21
C GLN A 8 -23.93 -10.59 11.34
N TYR A 9 -23.44 -9.59 10.61
CA TYR A 9 -22.03 -9.20 10.64
C TYR A 9 -21.78 -8.24 11.79
N ILE A 10 -21.22 -8.76 12.88
CA ILE A 10 -20.79 -7.96 14.02
C ILE A 10 -19.44 -7.32 13.68
N VAL A 11 -19.37 -5.99 13.73
CA VAL A 11 -18.14 -5.24 13.50
C VAL A 11 -17.75 -4.50 14.77
N ALA A 12 -16.58 -4.84 15.32
CA ALA A 12 -16.01 -4.21 16.50
C ALA A 12 -14.86 -3.24 16.13
N ARG A 13 -15.13 -2.27 15.24
CA ARG A 13 -14.12 -1.26 14.85
C ARG A 13 -14.43 0.10 15.50
N PRO A 14 -13.40 0.84 15.96
CA PRO A 14 -13.58 2.20 16.46
C PRO A 14 -14.08 3.13 15.35
N VAL A 15 -14.86 4.14 15.75
CA VAL A 15 -15.41 5.16 14.83
C VAL A 15 -14.44 6.35 14.80
N TYR A 16 -13.98 6.70 13.60
CA TYR A 16 -13.10 7.85 13.37
C TYR A 16 -13.78 8.86 12.44
N SER A 17 -13.43 10.15 12.60
CA SER A 17 -13.70 11.14 11.56
C SER A 17 -12.75 10.92 10.38
N THR A 18 -13.13 11.40 9.19
CA THR A 18 -12.28 11.30 7.98
C THR A 18 -10.89 11.87 8.21
N ASN A 19 -10.78 12.96 8.97
CA ASN A 19 -9.52 13.66 9.23
C ASN A 19 -8.64 12.85 10.19
N ALA A 20 -9.19 12.32 11.28
CA ALA A 20 -8.44 11.51 12.25
C ALA A 20 -7.96 10.18 11.66
N PHE A 21 -8.73 9.62 10.70
CA PHE A 21 -8.33 8.41 9.99
C PHE A 21 -7.16 8.68 9.04
N ASP A 22 -7.17 9.79 8.29
CA ASP A 22 -6.10 10.13 7.34
C ASP A 22 -4.76 10.44 8.04
N GLU A 23 -4.81 11.05 9.23
CA GLU A 23 -3.62 11.30 10.06
C GLU A 23 -2.96 10.02 10.56
N SER A 24 -3.78 9.06 11.04
CA SER A 24 -3.31 7.78 11.58
C SER A 24 -2.96 6.76 10.49
N HIS A 25 -3.61 6.83 9.33
CA HIS A 25 -3.48 5.90 8.22
C HIS A 25 -3.11 6.64 6.94
N LYS A 26 -1.95 7.31 6.95
CA LYS A 26 -1.45 8.03 5.77
C LYS A 26 -1.40 7.11 4.55
N LYS A 27 -1.99 7.56 3.44
CA LYS A 27 -1.87 6.89 2.15
C LYS A 27 -0.39 6.79 1.80
N ARG A 28 0.07 5.56 1.60
CA ARG A 28 1.40 5.33 1.06
C ARG A 28 1.29 5.45 -0.45
N ASP A 29 1.93 6.46 -1.03
CA ASP A 29 2.11 6.53 -2.47
C ASP A 29 3.01 5.38 -2.91
N ARG A 30 2.37 4.36 -3.47
CA ARG A 30 3.09 3.24 -4.07
C ARG A 30 3.50 3.69 -5.46
N HIS A 31 4.78 4.02 -5.62
CA HIS A 31 5.33 4.24 -6.93
C HIS A 31 5.18 2.96 -7.75
N HIS A 32 4.42 3.02 -8.85
CA HIS A 32 4.35 1.93 -9.80
C HIS A 32 5.65 1.92 -10.59
N LYS A 33 6.40 0.81 -10.53
CA LYS A 33 7.63 0.66 -11.29
C LYS A 33 7.34 0.85 -12.76
N THR A 34 8.00 1.82 -13.36
CA THR A 34 7.93 2.05 -14.79
C THR A 34 8.93 1.16 -15.53
N PHE A 35 8.76 0.97 -16.83
CA PHE A 35 9.75 0.27 -17.67
C PHE A 35 11.16 0.89 -17.53
N LEU A 36 11.24 2.21 -17.33
CA LEU A 36 12.52 2.91 -17.09
C LEU A 36 13.18 2.50 -15.77
N ASP A 37 12.41 2.20 -14.72
CA ASP A 37 12.97 1.69 -13.46
C ASP A 37 13.59 0.30 -13.65
N HIS A 38 12.99 -0.53 -14.49
CA HIS A 38 13.56 -1.83 -14.86
C HIS A 38 14.82 -1.68 -15.71
N LEU A 39 14.84 -0.74 -16.66
CA LEU A 39 16.00 -0.46 -17.51
C LEU A 39 17.16 0.16 -16.73
N LYS A 40 16.90 1.02 -15.74
CA LYS A 40 17.93 1.57 -14.84
C LYS A 40 18.68 0.48 -14.06
N VAL A 41 17.97 -0.54 -13.60
CA VAL A 41 18.58 -1.70 -12.92
C VAL A 41 19.49 -2.48 -13.87
N CYS A 42 19.14 -2.60 -15.15
CA CYS A 42 20.03 -3.22 -16.14
C CYS A 42 21.28 -2.37 -16.42
N CYS A 43 21.13 -1.05 -16.59
CA CYS A 43 22.25 -0.16 -16.89
C CYS A 43 23.25 -0.02 -15.72
N SER A 44 22.80 -0.05 -14.47
CA SER A 44 23.71 0.03 -13.32
C SER A 44 24.63 -1.20 -13.20
N ILE A 45 24.16 -2.38 -13.63
CA ILE A 45 24.97 -3.60 -13.68
C ILE A 45 26.03 -3.52 -14.79
N LEU A 46 25.69 -2.89 -15.92
CA LEU A 46 26.62 -2.72 -17.04
C LEU A 46 27.74 -1.72 -16.73
N VAL A 47 27.45 -0.63 -16.02
CA VAL A 47 28.47 0.39 -15.65
C VAL A 47 29.44 -0.12 -14.58
N ALA A 48 29.00 -1.01 -13.68
CA ALA A 48 29.87 -1.61 -12.67
C ALA A 48 30.88 -2.64 -13.22
N SER A 49 30.79 -2.98 -14.51
CA SER A 49 31.67 -3.96 -15.19
C SER A 49 32.71 -3.31 -16.11
N ILE A 50 32.78 -1.97 -16.17
CA ILE A 50 33.81 -1.26 -16.94
C ILE A 50 35.06 -1.15 -16.06
N PRO A 51 36.19 -1.82 -16.41
CA PRO A 51 37.42 -1.66 -15.65
C PRO A 51 37.95 -0.23 -15.87
N ALA A 52 38.36 0.40 -14.77
CA ALA A 52 39.02 1.71 -14.77
C ALA A 52 40.34 1.69 -15.57
#